data_AF-A0A1X7VQ91-F1
#
_entry.id   AF-A0A1X7VQ91-F1
#
_cell.length_a   1.000
_cell.length_b   1.000
_cell.length_c   1.000
_cell.angle_alpha   90.00
_cell.angle_beta   90.00
_cell.angle_gamma   90.00
#
_symmetry.space_group_name_H-M   'P 1'
#
loop_
_entity.id
_entity.type
_entity.pdbx_description
1 polymer ?
#
loop_
_entity_poly.entity_id
_entity_poly.type
_entity_poly.pdbx_seq_one_letter_code
_entity_poly.pdbx_strand_id
1 'polypeptide(L)'
;MTTFERNPFAEGRFRSAYKGTWTTPDKYGRQCVIKRMRSGAVFTPTAWDCTLKIYDRARTLAQQFNRGKYSNFPVRFTDTFTHTVVDSFPLEYVVVEDFLQGNFLKWCNNYGFISPKAKSEHITMPALVHWSWLYTRGQEMLCDLQGTRDENGYHLTDPVILSLNQSYGETDNGIEGMSMFFMNHECNDICKGWGRPHLEYFIGKIPTETLTACEFMQHQVNNATSYRFEMKFPPAIKDIVTRMFLEIAQA
;
A
#
# COMPACT_ATOMS: atom_id res chain seq x y z
N MET A 1 15.57 -18.12 13.92
CA MET A 1 16.67 -17.47 13.18
C MET A 1 16.43 -17.71 11.69
N THR A 2 17.12 -16.98 10.81
CA THR A 2 17.06 -17.18 9.36
C THR A 2 18.47 -17.07 8.78
N THR A 3 18.74 -17.77 7.69
CA THR A 3 19.93 -17.54 6.85
C THR A 3 19.49 -16.84 5.59
N PHE A 4 20.25 -15.86 5.09
CA PHE A 4 19.87 -15.10 3.90
C PHE A 4 21.03 -14.82 2.96
N GLU A 5 20.71 -14.59 1.69
CA GLU A 5 21.66 -14.30 0.62
C GLU A 5 22.35 -12.95 0.82
N ARG A 6 23.58 -12.81 0.32
CA ARG A 6 24.36 -11.57 0.45
C ARG A 6 23.82 -10.42 -0.40
N ASN A 7 23.25 -10.74 -1.56
CA ASN A 7 22.75 -9.76 -2.51
C ASN A 7 21.22 -9.68 -2.44
N PRO A 8 20.63 -8.49 -2.56
CA PRO A 8 19.18 -8.38 -2.64
C PRO A 8 18.68 -8.92 -3.98
N PHE A 9 17.52 -9.58 -3.97
CA PHE A 9 16.85 -10.01 -5.20
C PHE A 9 15.87 -8.95 -5.72
N ALA A 10 15.47 -8.01 -4.86
CA ALA A 10 14.62 -6.87 -5.22
C ALA A 10 14.95 -5.65 -4.35
N GLU A 11 14.79 -4.47 -4.92
CA GLU A 11 15.02 -3.21 -4.22
C GLU A 11 13.84 -2.25 -4.42
N GLY A 12 13.34 -1.72 -3.31
CA GLY A 12 12.37 -0.63 -3.30
C GLY A 12 13.04 0.71 -3.02
N ARG A 13 12.21 1.73 -2.81
CA ARG A 13 12.67 3.07 -2.46
C ARG A 13 13.41 3.10 -1.12
N PHE A 14 12.83 2.46 -0.09
CA PHE A 14 13.32 2.55 1.29
C PHE A 14 14.04 1.28 1.77
N ARG A 15 13.79 0.14 1.11
CA ARG A 15 14.18 -1.18 1.60
C ARG A 15 14.73 -2.05 0.48
N SER A 16 15.69 -2.90 0.82
CA SER A 16 16.17 -3.98 -0.05
C SER A 16 15.66 -5.31 0.51
N ALA A 17 15.25 -6.22 -0.38
CA ALA A 17 14.70 -7.52 -0.06
C ALA A 17 15.71 -8.61 -0.40
N TYR A 18 16.00 -9.47 0.57
CA TYR A 18 16.96 -10.56 0.50
C TYR A 18 16.23 -11.88 0.65
N LYS A 19 16.58 -12.86 -0.16
CA LYS A 19 16.00 -14.19 -0.05
C LYS A 19 16.68 -14.93 1.09
N GLY A 20 15.90 -15.66 1.87
CA GLY A 20 16.41 -16.47 2.96
C GLY A 20 15.61 -17.73 3.20
N THR A 21 15.99 -18.42 4.26
CA THR A 21 15.35 -19.66 4.72
C THR A 21 15.10 -19.58 6.22
N TRP A 22 13.90 -19.96 6.64
CA TRP A 22 13.52 -20.11 8.03
C TRP A 22 14.31 -21.23 8.71
N THR A 23 14.88 -20.95 9.88
CA THR A 23 15.52 -21.97 10.74
C THR A 23 14.75 -22.20 12.04
N THR A 24 13.57 -21.58 12.20
CA THR A 24 12.67 -21.88 13.32
C THR A 24 12.01 -23.24 13.13
N PRO A 25 11.74 -24.02 14.19
CA PRO A 25 11.20 -25.39 14.06
C PRO A 25 9.88 -25.49 13.27
N ASP A 26 9.01 -24.49 13.39
CA ASP A 26 7.68 -24.46 12.76
C ASP A 26 7.72 -24.19 11.25
N LYS A 27 8.76 -23.51 10.76
CA LYS A 27 8.92 -23.12 9.36
C LYS A 27 10.23 -23.64 8.75
N TYR A 28 10.92 -24.56 9.41
CA TYR A 28 12.28 -24.97 9.04
C TYR A 28 12.38 -25.34 7.54
N GLY A 29 13.36 -24.76 6.85
CA GLY A 29 13.62 -25.01 5.43
C GLY A 29 12.70 -24.25 4.45
N ARG A 30 11.66 -23.55 4.93
CA ARG A 30 10.79 -22.73 4.07
C ARG A 30 11.47 -21.41 3.70
N GLN A 31 11.20 -20.92 2.49
CA GLN A 31 11.73 -19.63 2.03
C GLN A 31 11.09 -18.45 2.77
N CYS A 32 11.92 -17.46 3.07
CA CYS A 32 11.52 -16.18 3.67
C CYS A 32 12.16 -15.00 2.93
N VAL A 33 11.66 -13.81 3.20
CA VAL A 33 12.21 -12.54 2.72
C VAL A 33 12.67 -11.74 3.92
N ILE A 34 13.92 -11.28 3.87
CA ILE A 34 14.52 -10.38 4.86
C ILE A 34 14.51 -8.99 4.25
N LYS A 35 13.92 -8.02 4.94
CA LYS A 35 13.84 -6.62 4.55
C LYS A 35 14.81 -5.81 5.40
N ARG A 36 15.73 -5.13 4.71
CA ARG A 36 16.71 -4.23 5.31
C ARG A 36 16.43 -2.81 4.84
N MET A 37 16.46 -1.83 5.75
CA MET A 37 16.35 -0.42 5.32
C MET A 37 17.63 0.00 4.60
N ARG A 38 17.49 0.88 3.60
CA ARG A 38 18.63 1.33 2.79
C ARG A 38 19.49 2.40 3.47
N SER A 39 18.99 3.09 4.49
CA SER A 39 19.72 4.14 5.19
C SER A 39 19.40 4.22 6.68
N GLY A 40 20.41 4.62 7.47
CA GLY A 40 20.34 5.36 8.73
C GLY A 40 19.71 4.70 9.96
N ALA A 41 18.57 4.04 9.83
CA ALA A 41 17.75 3.59 10.95
C ALA A 41 17.95 2.11 11.31
N VAL A 42 18.73 1.34 10.55
CA VAL A 42 18.88 -0.12 10.75
C VAL A 42 19.47 -0.51 12.12
N PHE A 43 20.07 0.42 12.86
CA PHE A 43 20.69 0.19 14.17
C PHE A 43 19.81 0.59 15.36
N THR A 44 18.60 1.10 15.10
CA THR A 44 17.65 1.51 16.15
C THR A 44 16.58 0.42 16.33
N PRO A 45 16.35 -0.10 17.56
CA PRO A 45 15.36 -1.15 17.79
C PRO A 45 13.95 -0.76 17.33
N THR A 46 13.58 0.51 17.45
CA THR A 46 12.27 1.06 17.11
C THR A 46 12.13 1.47 15.64
N ALA A 47 13.17 1.29 14.82
CA ALA A 47 13.15 1.70 13.41
C ALA A 47 12.00 1.07 12.62
N TRP A 48 11.61 -0.15 13.01
CA TRP A 48 10.55 -0.90 12.33
C TRP A 48 9.17 -0.74 12.98
N ASP A 49 9.02 0.00 14.07
CA ASP A 49 7.75 0.12 14.81
C ASP A 49 6.62 0.64 13.93
N CYS A 50 6.90 1.67 13.12
CA CYS A 50 5.92 2.17 12.15
C CYS A 50 5.56 1.11 11.12
N THR A 51 6.53 0.32 10.63
CA THR A 51 6.25 -0.77 9.70
C THR A 51 5.35 -1.83 10.34
N LEU A 52 5.68 -2.27 11.55
CA LEU A 52 4.89 -3.28 12.27
C LEU A 52 3.46 -2.79 12.53
N LYS A 53 3.30 -1.53 12.94
CA LYS A 53 1.99 -0.88 13.13
C LYS A 53 1.17 -0.88 11.84
N ILE A 54 1.77 -0.56 10.69
CA ILE A 54 1.12 -0.60 9.38
C ILE A 54 0.66 -2.03 9.04
N TYR A 55 1.53 -3.03 9.22
CA TYR A 55 1.17 -4.44 8.95
C TYR A 55 0.02 -4.93 9.83
N ASP A 56 0.02 -4.59 11.12
CA ASP A 56 -1.08 -4.94 12.03
C ASP A 56 -2.40 -4.29 11.62
N ARG A 57 -2.36 -2.99 11.28
CA ARG A 57 -3.54 -2.27 10.81
C ARG A 57 -4.07 -2.83 9.49
N ALA A 58 -3.19 -3.13 8.54
CA ALA A 58 -3.54 -3.71 7.25
C ALA A 58 -4.17 -5.10 7.40
N ARG A 59 -3.61 -5.96 8.27
CA ARG A 59 -4.20 -7.28 8.60
C ARG A 59 -5.59 -7.12 9.20
N THR A 60 -5.77 -6.19 10.12
CA THR A 60 -7.09 -5.90 10.73
C THR A 60 -8.10 -5.48 9.68
N LEU A 61 -7.74 -4.55 8.78
CA LEU A 61 -8.62 -4.10 7.70
C LEU A 61 -8.96 -5.23 6.72
N ALA A 62 -7.97 -6.02 6.30
CA ALA A 62 -8.20 -7.17 5.41
C ALA A 62 -9.13 -8.23 6.05
N GLN A 63 -8.96 -8.51 7.34
CA GLN A 63 -9.85 -9.43 8.07
C GLN A 63 -11.29 -8.92 8.10
N GLN A 64 -11.50 -7.63 8.36
CA GLN A 64 -12.83 -7.03 8.37
C GLN A 64 -13.46 -6.99 6.96
N PHE A 65 -12.66 -6.73 5.92
CA PHE A 65 -13.11 -6.84 4.53
C PHE A 65 -13.57 -8.27 4.19
N ASN A 66 -12.77 -9.27 4.58
CA ASN A 66 -13.10 -10.69 4.34
C ASN A 66 -14.40 -11.10 5.07
N ARG A 67 -14.65 -10.59 6.29
CA ARG A 67 -15.88 -10.85 7.03
C ARG A 67 -17.12 -10.28 6.32
N GLY A 68 -16.97 -9.18 5.60
CA GLY A 68 -18.03 -8.59 4.79
C GLY A 68 -18.41 -9.43 3.56
N LYS A 69 -17.64 -10.47 3.21
CA LYS A 69 -17.89 -11.39 2.08
C LYS A 69 -18.10 -10.68 0.74
N TYR A 70 -17.42 -9.55 0.55
CA TYR A 70 -17.46 -8.75 -0.68
C TYR A 70 -16.77 -9.42 -1.87
N SER A 71 -15.87 -10.38 -1.60
CA SER A 71 -15.15 -11.16 -2.62
C SER A 71 -15.14 -12.64 -2.23
N ASN A 72 -15.17 -13.51 -3.25
CA ASN A 72 -15.01 -14.95 -3.08
C ASN A 72 -13.58 -15.34 -2.69
N PHE A 73 -12.60 -14.46 -2.97
CA PHE A 73 -11.19 -14.69 -2.67
C PHE A 73 -10.77 -13.84 -1.48
N PRO A 74 -10.44 -14.44 -0.32
CA PRO A 74 -10.01 -13.69 0.84
C PRO A 74 -8.66 -13.00 0.60
N VAL A 75 -8.46 -11.87 1.26
CA VAL A 75 -7.22 -11.09 1.22
C VAL A 75 -6.47 -11.26 2.53
N ARG A 76 -5.17 -11.59 2.47
CA ARG A 76 -4.33 -11.79 3.66
C ARG A 76 -2.99 -11.10 3.46
N PHE A 77 -2.49 -10.44 4.50
CA PHE A 77 -1.11 -9.95 4.53
C PHE A 77 -0.21 -10.98 5.21
N THR A 78 1.05 -11.06 4.78
CA THR A 78 2.09 -11.86 5.43
C THR A 78 2.26 -11.47 6.90
N ASP A 79 2.57 -12.46 7.73
CA ASP A 79 3.07 -12.18 9.07
C ASP A 79 4.49 -11.63 8.98
N THR A 80 4.78 -10.64 9.82
CA THR A 80 6.08 -9.97 9.89
C THR A 80 6.66 -10.02 11.28
N PHE A 81 7.96 -10.28 11.37
CA PHE A 81 8.68 -10.37 12.64
C PHE A 81 9.95 -9.54 12.58
N THR A 82 10.29 -8.84 13.66
CA THR A 82 11.60 -8.22 13.81
C THR A 82 12.63 -9.26 14.22
N HIS A 83 13.79 -9.20 13.58
CA HIS A 83 14.94 -10.04 13.88
C HIS A 83 16.20 -9.19 13.92
N THR A 84 17.24 -9.72 14.57
CA THR A 84 18.58 -9.16 14.54
C THR A 84 19.46 -9.94 13.57
N VAL A 85 20.37 -9.26 12.90
CA VAL A 85 21.39 -9.91 12.06
C VAL A 85 22.51 -10.40 12.96
N VAL A 86 22.75 -11.72 12.93
CA VAL A 86 23.88 -12.32 13.65
C VAL A 86 25.18 -11.83 13.00
N ASP A 87 26.17 -11.48 13.82
CA ASP A 87 27.49 -10.97 13.40
C ASP A 87 27.51 -9.57 12.75
N SER A 88 26.43 -8.79 12.86
CA SER A 88 26.46 -7.35 12.52
C SER A 88 27.00 -6.52 13.69
N PHE A 89 27.97 -5.64 13.44
CA PHE A 89 28.38 -4.60 14.38
C PHE A 89 28.41 -3.23 13.67
N PRO A 90 27.57 -2.25 14.08
CA PRO A 90 26.60 -2.31 15.17
C PRO A 90 25.43 -3.29 14.89
N LEU A 91 24.71 -3.67 15.95
CA LEU A 91 23.60 -4.63 15.87
C LEU A 91 22.51 -4.11 14.93
N GLU A 92 22.23 -4.88 13.88
CA GLU A 92 21.29 -4.52 12.84
C GLU A 92 19.93 -5.19 13.05
N TYR A 93 18.85 -4.41 12.92
CA TYR A 93 17.47 -4.87 13.00
C TYR A 93 16.83 -4.96 11.61
N VAL A 94 16.16 -6.08 11.35
CA VAL A 94 15.50 -6.38 10.07
C VAL A 94 14.08 -6.86 10.31
N VAL A 95 13.24 -6.76 9.27
CA VAL A 95 11.92 -7.42 9.26
C VAL A 95 11.99 -8.65 8.38
N VAL A 96 11.43 -9.75 8.85
CA VAL A 96 11.34 -11.01 8.11
C VAL A 96 9.89 -11.39 7.92
N GLU A 97 9.58 -11.89 6.72
CA GLU A 97 8.26 -12.40 6.36
C GLU A 97 8.37 -13.65 5.50
N ASP A 98 7.24 -14.33 5.28
CA ASP A 98 7.19 -15.47 4.37
C ASP A 98 7.42 -15.05 2.91
N PHE A 99 8.18 -15.86 2.17
CA PHE A 99 8.35 -15.66 0.74
C PHE A 99 7.04 -16.00 0.01
N LEU A 100 6.51 -15.03 -0.73
CA LEU A 100 5.31 -15.22 -1.54
C LEU A 100 5.65 -15.90 -2.86
N GLN A 101 5.20 -17.16 -3.01
CA GLN A 101 5.41 -17.94 -4.23
C GLN A 101 4.48 -17.50 -5.36
N GLY A 102 4.98 -17.52 -6.59
CA GLY A 102 4.18 -17.25 -7.79
C GLY A 102 4.43 -15.88 -8.41
N ASN A 103 3.49 -15.43 -9.25
CA ASN A 103 3.63 -14.19 -10.00
C ASN A 103 3.35 -12.98 -9.11
N PHE A 104 4.39 -12.22 -8.78
CA PHE A 104 4.28 -11.02 -7.96
C PHE A 104 3.74 -9.85 -8.78
N LEU A 105 2.65 -9.24 -8.31
CA LEU A 105 1.99 -8.12 -8.95
C LEU A 105 1.81 -6.96 -7.97
N LYS A 106 2.00 -5.74 -8.47
CA LYS A 106 1.56 -4.51 -7.81
C LYS A 106 0.23 -4.09 -8.40
N TRP A 107 -0.85 -4.24 -7.63
CA TRP A 107 -2.20 -3.90 -8.08
C TRP A 107 -2.50 -2.43 -7.90
N CYS A 108 -2.15 -1.88 -6.73
CA CYS A 108 -2.32 -0.46 -6.42
C CYS A 108 -1.03 0.07 -5.80
N ASN A 109 -0.75 1.37 -5.93
CA ASN A 109 0.28 2.05 -5.14
C ASN A 109 -0.35 2.97 -4.06
N ASN A 110 0.48 3.77 -3.38
CA ASN A 110 0.07 4.77 -2.39
C ASN A 110 -0.12 6.19 -2.98
N TYR A 111 -0.27 6.32 -4.30
CA TYR A 111 -0.43 7.58 -5.02
C TYR A 111 -1.17 7.39 -6.35
N GLY A 112 -2.34 6.72 -6.30
CA GLY A 112 -3.31 6.66 -7.39
C GLY A 112 -3.07 5.66 -8.52
N PHE A 113 -1.96 4.93 -8.59
CA PHE A 113 -1.75 3.89 -9.59
C PHE A 113 -2.69 2.71 -9.33
N ILE A 114 -3.40 2.27 -10.38
CA ILE A 114 -4.20 1.05 -10.41
C ILE A 114 -3.81 0.29 -11.68
N SER A 115 -3.23 -0.90 -11.53
CA SER A 115 -2.70 -1.66 -12.67
C SER A 115 -3.83 -2.13 -13.60
N PRO A 116 -3.55 -2.36 -14.90
CA PRO A 116 -4.54 -2.90 -15.82
C PRO A 116 -5.19 -4.19 -15.30
N LYS A 117 -4.40 -5.10 -14.72
CA LYS A 117 -4.92 -6.32 -14.10
C LYS A 117 -5.80 -6.06 -12.88
N ALA A 118 -5.53 -5.01 -12.10
CA ALA A 118 -6.40 -4.61 -10.98
C ALA A 118 -7.74 -4.05 -11.46
N LYS A 119 -7.79 -3.43 -12.64
CA LYS A 119 -9.02 -2.92 -13.26
C LYS A 119 -9.88 -4.04 -13.89
N SER A 120 -9.26 -5.10 -14.41
CA SER A 120 -9.97 -6.17 -15.14
C SER A 120 -10.11 -7.49 -14.37
N GLU A 121 -9.02 -8.06 -13.87
CA GLU A 121 -8.95 -9.44 -13.34
C GLU A 121 -9.01 -9.48 -11.82
N HIS A 122 -8.49 -8.44 -11.16
CA HIS A 122 -8.32 -8.37 -9.70
C HIS A 122 -9.08 -7.21 -9.09
N ILE A 123 -10.34 -7.05 -9.48
CA ILE A 123 -11.24 -5.95 -9.07
C ILE A 123 -11.43 -5.85 -7.54
N THR A 124 -11.14 -6.92 -6.81
CA THR A 124 -11.09 -6.93 -5.33
C THR A 124 -10.06 -5.97 -4.77
N MET A 125 -8.93 -5.75 -5.46
CA MET A 125 -7.85 -4.90 -4.97
C MET A 125 -8.26 -3.42 -4.88
N PRO A 126 -8.70 -2.74 -5.96
CA PRO A 126 -9.18 -1.37 -5.84
C PRO A 126 -10.45 -1.27 -4.97
N ALA A 127 -11.30 -2.31 -4.95
CA ALA A 127 -12.45 -2.32 -4.05
C ALA A 127 -12.03 -2.36 -2.56
N LEU A 128 -10.98 -3.09 -2.19
CA LEU A 128 -10.44 -3.09 -0.82
C LEU A 128 -9.89 -1.72 -0.42
N VAL A 129 -9.19 -1.03 -1.32
CA VAL A 129 -8.69 0.34 -1.08
C VAL A 129 -9.87 1.27 -0.76
N HIS A 130 -10.88 1.31 -1.64
CA HIS A 130 -12.10 2.10 -1.45
C HIS A 130 -12.81 1.72 -0.14
N TRP A 131 -13.07 0.42 0.07
CA TRP A 131 -13.75 -0.07 1.26
C TRP A 131 -13.05 0.36 2.55
N SER A 132 -11.72 0.33 2.60
CA SER A 132 -10.97 0.70 3.80
C SER A 132 -11.17 2.18 4.18
N TRP A 133 -11.27 3.06 3.19
CA TRP A 133 -11.62 4.46 3.39
C TRP A 133 -13.04 4.63 3.92
N LEU A 134 -14.00 3.92 3.33
CA LEU A 134 -15.39 3.94 3.79
C LEU A 134 -15.53 3.39 5.22
N TYR A 135 -14.93 2.23 5.50
CA TYR A 135 -14.96 1.56 6.79
C TYR A 135 -14.39 2.42 7.92
N THR A 136 -13.36 3.21 7.61
CA THR A 136 -12.72 4.13 8.57
C THR A 136 -13.31 5.53 8.56
N ARG A 137 -14.42 5.76 7.84
CA ARG A 137 -15.07 7.08 7.72
C ARG A 137 -14.10 8.16 7.26
N GLY A 138 -13.34 7.83 6.23
CA GLY A 138 -12.37 8.71 5.59
C GLY A 138 -11.10 9.01 6.40
N GLN A 139 -10.92 8.42 7.58
CA GLN A 139 -9.74 8.68 8.42
C GLN A 139 -8.47 8.01 7.88
N GLU A 140 -8.60 6.83 7.27
CA GLU A 140 -7.48 6.02 6.79
C GLU A 140 -7.80 5.38 5.43
N MET A 141 -6.78 5.01 4.68
CA MET A 141 -6.93 4.24 3.43
C MET A 141 -5.79 3.24 3.29
N LEU A 142 -6.14 1.97 3.13
CA LEU A 142 -5.19 0.89 2.88
C LEU A 142 -4.79 0.89 1.40
N CYS A 143 -3.51 1.11 1.14
CA CYS A 143 -2.91 1.27 -0.18
C CYS A 143 -1.68 0.35 -0.35
N ASP A 144 -0.97 0.52 -1.48
CA ASP A 144 0.21 -0.26 -1.88
C ASP A 144 -0.04 -1.78 -1.89
N LEU A 145 -1.21 -2.18 -2.42
CA LEU A 145 -1.60 -3.59 -2.52
C LEU A 145 -0.74 -4.30 -3.56
N GLN A 146 0.15 -5.17 -3.08
CA GLN A 146 1.09 -5.94 -3.89
C GLN A 146 1.37 -7.32 -3.28
N GLY A 147 1.67 -8.31 -4.12
CA GLY A 147 1.84 -9.68 -3.68
C GLY A 147 1.50 -10.70 -4.76
N THR A 148 0.98 -11.85 -4.36
CA THR A 148 0.65 -12.98 -5.25
C THR A 148 -0.81 -13.43 -5.06
N ARG A 149 -1.32 -14.23 -5.99
CA ARG A 149 -2.66 -14.82 -5.91
C ARG A 149 -2.60 -16.29 -6.31
N ASP A 150 -3.29 -17.13 -5.57
CA ASP A 150 -3.55 -18.53 -5.88
C ASP A 150 -5.04 -18.86 -5.73
N GLU A 151 -5.38 -20.16 -5.70
CA GLU A 151 -6.74 -20.66 -5.49
C GLU A 151 -7.33 -20.34 -4.10
N ASN A 152 -6.47 -20.08 -3.11
CA ASN A 152 -6.83 -19.82 -1.72
C ASN A 152 -7.01 -18.33 -1.41
N GLY A 153 -6.64 -17.45 -2.33
CA GLY A 153 -6.92 -16.01 -2.27
C GLY A 153 -5.73 -15.14 -2.64
N TYR A 154 -5.74 -13.91 -2.11
CA TYR A 154 -4.67 -12.93 -2.28
C TYR A 154 -3.73 -12.97 -1.08
N HIS A 155 -2.43 -13.06 -1.36
CA HIS A 155 -1.36 -13.02 -0.37
C HIS A 155 -0.55 -11.75 -0.61
N LEU A 156 -0.68 -10.79 0.29
CA LEU A 156 -0.15 -9.44 0.17
C LEU A 156 1.02 -9.21 1.11
N THR A 157 1.87 -8.26 0.74
CA THR A 157 2.97 -7.77 1.57
C THR A 157 3.16 -6.28 1.35
N ASP A 158 3.91 -5.63 2.23
CA ASP A 158 4.29 -4.23 2.17
C ASP A 158 3.11 -3.27 1.95
N PRO A 159 2.09 -3.33 2.83
CA PRO A 159 1.02 -2.36 2.79
C PRO A 159 1.53 -0.95 3.10
N VAL A 160 0.74 0.03 2.67
CA VAL A 160 0.81 1.41 3.15
C VAL A 160 -0.55 1.79 3.73
N ILE A 161 -0.57 2.49 4.86
CA ILE A 161 -1.77 3.18 5.33
C ILE A 161 -1.57 4.66 5.06
N LEU A 162 -2.50 5.24 4.29
CA LEU A 162 -2.65 6.69 4.23
C LEU A 162 -3.57 7.13 5.36
N SER A 163 -3.29 8.25 6.02
CA SER A 163 -4.15 8.78 7.08
C SER A 163 -4.28 10.30 7.02
N LEU A 164 -5.41 10.85 7.48
CA LEU A 164 -5.64 12.30 7.46
C LEU A 164 -4.52 13.07 8.19
N ASN A 165 -3.98 12.50 9.27
CA ASN A 165 -2.96 13.12 10.11
C ASN A 165 -1.53 12.64 9.80
N GLN A 166 -1.32 11.93 8.68
CA GLN A 166 -0.02 11.40 8.25
C GLN A 166 0.74 10.63 9.35
N SER A 167 0.03 9.79 10.11
CA SER A 167 0.50 9.12 11.33
C SER A 167 1.19 7.76 11.10
N TYR A 168 1.46 7.40 9.85
CA TYR A 168 2.06 6.12 9.44
C TYR A 168 3.42 6.26 8.71
N GLY A 169 4.12 7.37 8.92
CA GLY A 169 5.51 7.55 8.44
C GLY A 169 5.61 7.99 6.97
N GLU A 170 6.79 7.87 6.37
CA GLU A 170 7.14 8.54 5.11
C GLU A 170 6.32 8.11 3.88
N THR A 171 5.74 6.91 3.90
CA THR A 171 4.86 6.43 2.82
C THR A 171 3.43 6.93 2.93
N ASP A 172 3.07 7.54 4.06
CA ASP A 172 1.77 8.13 4.31
C ASP A 172 1.66 9.50 3.60
N ASN A 173 1.23 9.46 2.34
CA ASN A 173 0.92 10.66 1.54
C ASN A 173 -0.38 11.36 1.97
N GLY A 174 -1.00 10.91 3.07
CA GLY A 174 -2.21 11.47 3.64
C GLY A 174 -3.35 11.62 2.64
N ILE A 175 -4.12 12.68 2.83
CA ILE A 175 -5.31 12.96 2.01
C ILE A 175 -5.01 13.23 0.53
N GLU A 176 -3.79 13.67 0.22
CA GLU A 176 -3.34 13.82 -1.18
C GLU A 176 -3.24 12.44 -1.86
N GLY A 177 -2.69 11.43 -1.19
CA GLY A 177 -2.67 10.07 -1.74
C GLY A 177 -4.07 9.48 -1.86
N MET A 178 -4.95 9.79 -0.91
CA MET A 178 -6.35 9.34 -0.93
C MET A 178 -7.11 9.95 -2.11
N SER A 179 -6.92 11.24 -2.36
CA SER A 179 -7.57 11.94 -3.46
C SER A 179 -7.11 11.39 -4.81
N MET A 180 -5.81 11.16 -4.97
CA MET A 180 -5.25 10.54 -6.18
C MET A 180 -5.81 9.16 -6.46
N PHE A 181 -6.06 8.34 -5.44
CA PHE A 181 -6.74 7.06 -5.62
C PHE A 181 -8.16 7.26 -6.19
N PHE A 182 -8.98 8.11 -5.57
CA PHE A 182 -10.36 8.31 -6.00
C PHE A 182 -10.51 8.99 -7.36
N MET A 183 -9.57 9.86 -7.74
CA MET A 183 -9.52 10.42 -9.10
C MET A 183 -9.37 9.31 -10.15
N ASN A 184 -8.59 8.26 -9.84
CA ASN A 184 -8.32 7.13 -10.75
C ASN A 184 -9.22 5.92 -10.57
N HIS A 185 -9.98 5.86 -9.48
CA HIS A 185 -10.80 4.71 -9.15
C HIS A 185 -12.14 4.75 -9.88
N GLU A 186 -12.38 3.76 -10.73
CA GLU A 186 -13.71 3.43 -11.23
C GLU A 186 -14.32 2.34 -10.36
N CYS A 187 -15.53 2.59 -9.84
CA CYS A 187 -16.23 1.55 -9.08
C CYS A 187 -16.53 0.35 -9.98
N ASN A 188 -16.33 -0.84 -9.43
CA ASN A 188 -16.69 -2.11 -10.04
C ASN A 188 -17.86 -2.75 -9.29
N ASP A 189 -18.22 -3.98 -9.66
CA ASP A 189 -19.37 -4.69 -9.09
C ASP A 189 -19.30 -4.87 -7.57
N ILE A 190 -18.10 -4.88 -6.97
CA ILE A 190 -17.93 -5.02 -5.52
C ILE A 190 -18.30 -3.72 -4.79
N CYS A 191 -17.84 -2.58 -5.31
CA CYS A 191 -18.04 -1.27 -4.68
C CYS A 191 -19.23 -0.49 -5.25
N LYS A 192 -20.11 -1.16 -6.00
CA LYS A 192 -21.32 -0.58 -6.56
C LYS A 192 -22.22 -0.05 -5.43
N GLY A 193 -22.54 1.24 -5.50
CA GLY A 193 -23.39 1.91 -4.51
C GLY A 193 -22.67 2.36 -3.24
N TRP A 194 -21.36 2.17 -3.12
CA TRP A 194 -20.59 2.75 -2.02
C TRP A 194 -20.36 4.25 -2.23
N GLY A 195 -20.40 5.02 -1.14
CA GLY A 195 -20.13 6.44 -1.17
C GLY A 195 -18.65 6.72 -1.46
N ARG A 196 -18.39 7.65 -2.38
CA ARG A 196 -17.04 8.10 -2.73
C ARG A 196 -17.02 9.59 -3.09
N PRO A 197 -15.87 10.26 -2.96
CA PRO A 197 -15.64 11.55 -3.60
C PRO A 197 -15.66 11.37 -5.14
N HIS A 198 -16.66 11.93 -5.83
CA HIS A 198 -16.66 12.00 -7.29
C HIS A 198 -15.90 13.23 -7.80
N LEU A 199 -15.10 13.08 -8.86
CA LEU A 199 -14.43 14.20 -9.52
C LEU A 199 -15.44 15.25 -10.02
N GLU A 200 -16.62 14.79 -10.44
CA GLU A 200 -17.75 15.64 -10.84
C GLU A 200 -18.17 16.65 -9.76
N TYR A 201 -17.98 16.33 -8.47
CA TYR A 201 -18.23 17.31 -7.39
C TYR A 201 -17.30 18.50 -7.43
N PHE A 202 -16.15 18.40 -8.11
CA PHE A 202 -15.17 19.47 -8.22
C PHE A 202 -15.42 20.39 -9.43
N ILE A 203 -16.22 19.95 -10.40
CA ILE A 203 -16.54 20.75 -11.60
C ILE A 203 -17.23 22.05 -11.16
N GLY A 204 -16.64 23.19 -11.51
CA GLY A 204 -17.13 24.51 -11.12
C GLY A 204 -16.85 24.92 -9.66
N LYS A 205 -16.27 24.04 -8.83
CA LYS A 205 -15.83 24.36 -7.46
C LYS A 205 -14.34 24.61 -7.34
N ILE A 206 -13.54 24.18 -8.33
CA ILE A 206 -12.11 24.47 -8.43
C ILE A 206 -11.79 25.17 -9.76
N PRO A 207 -10.66 25.89 -9.85
CA PRO A 207 -10.22 26.48 -11.11
C PRO A 207 -10.08 25.42 -12.20
N THR A 208 -10.46 25.74 -13.44
CA THR A 208 -10.40 24.82 -14.59
C THR A 208 -9.00 24.26 -14.79
N GLU A 209 -7.96 25.06 -14.55
CA GLU A 209 -6.56 24.65 -14.64
C GLU A 209 -6.23 23.54 -13.63
N THR A 210 -6.90 23.56 -12.47
CA THR A 210 -6.76 22.53 -11.43
C THR A 210 -7.39 21.22 -11.88
N LEU A 211 -8.56 21.26 -12.53
CA LEU A 211 -9.20 20.07 -13.13
C LEU A 211 -8.31 19.47 -14.23
N THR A 212 -7.84 20.29 -15.17
CA THR A 212 -6.96 19.85 -16.25
C THR A 212 -5.68 19.20 -15.72
N ALA A 213 -5.10 19.75 -14.64
CA ALA A 213 -3.93 19.15 -14.01
C ALA A 213 -4.24 17.81 -13.34
N CYS A 214 -5.41 17.65 -12.72
CA CYS A 214 -5.86 16.37 -12.15
C CYS A 214 -6.00 15.30 -13.24
N GLU A 215 -6.63 15.65 -14.37
CA GLU A 215 -6.79 14.76 -15.53
C GLU A 215 -5.43 14.36 -16.13
N PHE A 216 -4.53 15.33 -16.29
CA PHE A 216 -3.16 15.07 -16.75
C PHE A 216 -2.43 14.11 -15.81
N MET A 217 -2.50 14.34 -14.51
CA MET A 217 -1.87 13.48 -13.50
C MET A 217 -2.46 12.07 -13.50
N GLN A 218 -3.78 11.95 -13.65
CA GLN A 218 -4.47 10.68 -13.83
C GLN A 218 -3.92 9.91 -15.04
N HIS A 219 -3.78 10.57 -16.19
CA HIS A 219 -3.20 9.94 -17.37
C HIS A 219 -1.75 9.48 -17.13
N GLN A 220 -0.93 10.33 -16.52
CA GLN A 220 0.48 10.00 -16.26
C GLN A 220 0.63 8.86 -15.24
N VAL A 221 -0.11 8.87 -14.13
CA VAL A 221 -0.05 7.83 -13.10
C VAL A 221 -0.47 6.47 -13.66
N ASN A 222 -1.48 6.42 -14.54
CA ASN A 222 -1.91 5.17 -15.17
C ASN A 222 -0.88 4.62 -16.20
N ASN A 223 -0.09 5.51 -16.82
CA ASN A 223 0.92 5.13 -17.81
C ASN A 223 2.33 4.95 -17.22
N ALA A 224 2.59 5.46 -16.03
CA ALA A 224 3.86 5.30 -15.34
C ALA A 224 4.00 3.87 -14.81
N THR A 225 5.12 3.22 -15.14
CA THR A 225 5.53 1.95 -14.54
C THR A 225 5.95 2.19 -13.09
N SER A 226 4.97 2.26 -12.17
CA SER A 226 4.98 1.99 -10.71
C SER A 226 6.15 2.41 -9.79
N TYR A 227 7.27 2.95 -10.28
CA TYR A 227 8.54 3.03 -9.55
C TYR A 227 9.47 4.19 -9.93
N ARG A 228 9.26 4.95 -11.02
CA ARG A 228 10.32 5.84 -11.56
C ARG A 228 10.13 7.35 -11.43
N PHE A 229 8.93 7.86 -11.17
CA PHE A 229 8.74 9.31 -10.97
C PHE A 229 7.65 9.55 -9.93
N GLU A 230 8.01 10.19 -8.81
CA GLU A 230 7.01 10.80 -7.92
C GLU A 230 6.47 12.05 -8.61
N MET A 231 5.43 11.87 -9.41
CA MET A 231 4.63 12.99 -9.84
C MET A 231 3.74 13.37 -8.67
N LYS A 232 4.05 14.48 -8.02
CA LYS A 232 3.16 15.12 -7.04
C LYS A 232 2.54 16.35 -7.66
N PHE A 233 1.35 16.72 -7.19
CA PHE A 233 0.75 17.98 -7.61
C PHE A 233 1.67 19.16 -7.24
N PRO A 234 1.70 20.22 -8.07
CA PRO A 234 2.21 21.52 -7.64
C PRO A 234 1.49 21.96 -6.35
N PRO A 235 2.15 22.65 -5.41
CA PRO A 235 1.58 22.99 -4.10
C PRO A 235 0.19 23.65 -4.16
N ALA A 236 -0.02 24.60 -5.07
CA ALA A 236 -1.30 25.29 -5.21
C ALA A 236 -2.46 24.35 -5.58
N ILE A 237 -2.20 23.36 -6.45
CA ILE A 237 -3.19 22.36 -6.90
C ILE A 237 -3.44 21.35 -5.78
N LYS A 238 -2.36 20.91 -5.12
CA LYS A 238 -2.42 20.01 -3.97
C LYS A 238 -3.33 20.56 -2.87
N ASP A 239 -3.20 21.84 -2.51
CA ASP A 239 -3.96 22.45 -1.42
C ASP A 239 -5.45 22.50 -1.72
N ILE A 240 -5.82 22.82 -2.97
CA ILE A 240 -7.22 22.86 -3.41
C ILE A 240 -7.83 21.46 -3.36
N VAL A 241 -7.17 20.47 -3.98
CA VAL A 241 -7.64 19.08 -4.02
C VAL A 241 -7.77 18.52 -2.60
N THR A 242 -6.76 18.74 -1.76
CA THR A 242 -6.72 18.27 -0.38
C THR A 242 -7.90 18.81 0.42
N ARG A 243 -8.15 20.12 0.36
CA ARG A 243 -9.24 20.77 1.12
C ARG A 243 -10.61 20.19 0.75
N MET A 244 -10.86 20.02 -0.54
CA MET A 244 -12.16 19.53 -0.99
C MET A 244 -12.40 18.05 -0.66
N PHE A 245 -11.36 17.23 -0.78
CA PHE A 245 -11.45 15.84 -0.33
C PHE A 245 -11.69 15.76 1.17
N LEU A 246 -11.14 16.68 1.97
CA LEU A 246 -11.35 16.71 3.41
C LEU A 246 -12.81 17.02 3.74
N GLU A 247 -13.41 17.99 3.05
CA GLU A 247 -14.83 18.31 3.20
C GLU A 247 -15.72 17.10 2.91
N ILE A 248 -15.41 16.33 1.86
CA ILE A 248 -16.17 15.12 1.51
C ILE A 248 -15.93 14.00 2.53
N ALA A 249 -14.70 13.84 3.04
CA ALA A 249 -14.38 12.83 4.03
C ALA A 249 -15.02 13.10 5.41
N GLN A 250 -15.36 14.37 5.70
CA GLN A 250 -15.95 14.80 6.96
C GLN A 250 -17.48 14.99 6.92
N ALA A 251 -18.08 14.93 5.73
CA ALA A 251 -19.53 15.00 5.52
C ALA A 251 -20.21 13.64 5.76
#